data_AF-A0A0T6B1U0-F1
#
_entry.id   AF-A0A0T6B1U0-F1
#
_cell.length_a   1.000
_cell.length_b   1.000
_cell.length_c   1.000
_cell.angle_alpha   90.00
_cell.angle_beta   90.00
_cell.angle_gamma   90.00
#
_symmetry.space_group_name_H-M   'P 1'
#
loop_
_entity.id
_entity.type
_entity.pdbx_description
1 polymer ?
#
loop_
_entity_poly.entity_id
_entity_poly.type
_entity_poly.pdbx_seq_one_letter_code
_entity_poly.pdbx_strand_id
1 'polypeptide(L)'
;AGHMSKQSLNMELTEMAEENGEDTAVLPQTYLVLQLNPETPSNALKWLVDKIKGQRRDGGAELVLLKQPLRNNEPIILHVSASKIKFLEAAEEMEIAKMDKNGQMREFTVEQLEDFLPEGMSVEDLLTNSERQTIVRHELENIRALAEDDHIPGFPSYTLYEGQSIIHVCQDCNIITKIYPL
;
A
#
# COMPACT_ATOMS: atom_id res chain seq x y z
N ALA A 1 8.47 29.95 -13.18
CA ALA A 1 8.27 28.51 -12.93
C ALA A 1 9.41 28.02 -12.05
N GLY A 2 9.16 27.86 -10.74
CA GLY A 2 10.20 27.48 -9.79
C GLY A 2 10.59 26.02 -9.98
N HIS A 3 11.84 25.78 -10.39
CA HIS A 3 12.42 24.45 -10.43
C HIS A 3 12.74 24.05 -9.00
N MET A 4 11.91 23.22 -8.38
CA MET A 4 12.19 22.67 -7.05
C MET A 4 13.37 21.69 -7.15
N SER A 5 14.39 21.89 -6.31
CA SER A 5 15.57 21.02 -6.25
C SER A 5 15.18 19.62 -5.75
N LYS A 6 15.84 18.58 -6.27
CA LYS A 6 15.68 17.18 -5.81
C LYS A 6 15.88 17.03 -4.28
N GLN A 7 16.67 17.92 -3.67
CA GLN A 7 16.88 17.98 -2.23
C GLN A 7 15.66 18.49 -1.46
N SER A 8 14.95 19.48 -2.00
CA SER A 8 13.72 20.02 -1.41
C SER A 8 12.59 19.00 -1.46
N LEU A 9 12.49 18.27 -2.58
CA LEU A 9 11.55 17.16 -2.71
C LEU A 9 11.87 16.00 -1.75
N ASN A 10 13.15 15.72 -1.56
CA ASN A 10 13.60 14.67 -0.64
C ASN A 10 13.25 15.01 0.81
N MET A 11 13.28 16.29 1.18
CA MET A 11 12.92 16.74 2.53
C MET A 11 11.41 16.66 2.75
N GLU A 12 10.59 17.13 1.82
CA GLU A 12 9.12 17.02 1.94
C GLU A 12 8.62 15.57 1.98
N LEU A 13 9.21 14.66 1.19
CA LEU A 13 8.81 13.25 1.19
C LEU A 13 9.23 12.50 2.46
N THR A 14 10.33 12.91 3.09
CA THR A 14 10.79 12.36 4.37
C THR A 14 9.92 12.90 5.52
N GLU A 15 9.64 14.20 5.53
CA GLU A 15 8.77 14.82 6.54
C GLU A 15 7.34 14.24 6.50
N MET A 16 6.78 13.98 5.31
CA MET A 16 5.49 13.30 5.15
C MET A 16 5.48 11.82 5.60
N ALA A 17 6.65 11.21 5.79
CA ALA A 17 6.79 9.84 6.27
C ALA A 17 7.04 9.77 7.80
N GLU A 18 7.45 10.87 8.42
CA GLU A 18 7.89 10.92 9.82
C GLU A 18 6.83 11.45 10.81
N GLU A 19 5.64 11.84 10.36
CA GLU A 19 4.54 12.32 11.24
C GLU A 19 3.85 11.25 12.10
N ASN A 20 4.49 10.11 12.40
CA ASN A 20 4.01 9.19 13.43
C ASN A 20 5.07 9.02 14.52
N GLY A 21 4.71 9.49 15.71
CA GLY A 21 5.58 9.66 16.86
C GLY A 21 6.31 8.41 17.33
N GLU A 22 7.35 8.71 18.11
CA GLU A 22 8.31 7.81 18.76
C GLU A 22 7.73 6.48 19.26
N ASP A 23 8.04 5.42 18.53
CA ASP A 23 8.32 4.12 19.11
C ASP A 23 9.44 3.50 18.26
N THR A 24 10.41 2.85 18.90
CA THR A 24 11.63 2.32 18.28
C THR A 24 11.30 1.65 16.94
N ALA A 25 11.54 2.34 15.81
CA ALA A 25 10.87 2.06 14.54
C ALA A 25 11.35 0.74 13.93
N VAL A 26 10.81 -0.38 14.43
CA VAL A 26 10.83 -1.64 13.73
C VAL A 26 10.05 -1.39 12.45
N LEU A 27 10.78 -1.37 11.33
CA LEU A 27 10.17 -1.23 10.02
C LEU A 27 9.10 -2.34 9.90
N PRO A 28 7.81 -2.00 9.66
CA PRO A 28 6.81 -3.02 9.42
C PRO A 28 7.29 -3.96 8.32
N GLN A 29 7.02 -5.26 8.50
CA GLN A 29 7.41 -6.27 7.55
C GLN A 29 6.92 -5.89 6.15
N THR A 30 7.83 -5.92 5.17
CA THR A 30 7.48 -5.70 3.76
C THR A 30 6.76 -6.92 3.22
N TYR A 31 5.61 -6.70 2.59
CA TYR A 31 4.88 -7.75 1.87
C TYR A 31 4.98 -7.59 0.36
N LEU A 32 4.98 -6.35 -0.14
CA LEU A 32 5.22 -6.06 -1.57
C LEU A 32 6.28 -4.98 -1.73
N VAL A 33 6.95 -5.01 -2.87
CA VAL A 33 7.88 -3.98 -3.32
C VAL A 33 7.38 -3.37 -4.62
N LEU A 34 7.31 -2.03 -4.66
CA LEU A 34 7.05 -1.24 -5.86
C LEU A 34 8.36 -0.62 -6.32
N GLN A 35 8.72 -0.88 -7.57
CA GLN A 35 9.82 -0.22 -8.24
C GLN A 35 9.27 0.89 -9.14
N LEU A 36 9.59 2.15 -8.85
CA LEU A 36 9.13 3.31 -9.59
C LEU A 36 10.19 3.83 -10.56
N ASN A 37 9.75 4.44 -11.65
CA ASN A 37 10.63 5.04 -12.64
C ASN A 37 11.26 6.33 -12.07
N PRO A 38 12.60 6.46 -12.04
CA PRO A 38 13.29 7.63 -11.49
C PRO A 38 13.07 8.93 -12.29
N GLU A 39 12.58 8.84 -13.53
CA GLU A 39 12.24 9.98 -14.38
C GLU A 39 10.82 10.52 -14.11
N THR A 40 10.03 9.82 -13.27
CA THR A 40 8.67 10.23 -12.93
C THR A 40 8.68 11.61 -12.25
N PRO A 41 7.83 12.55 -12.69
CA PRO A 41 7.62 13.82 -12.00
C PRO A 41 7.26 13.63 -10.53
N SER A 42 7.81 14.51 -9.70
CA SER A 42 7.71 14.40 -8.26
C SER A 42 6.31 14.55 -7.69
N ASN A 43 5.50 15.41 -8.32
CA ASN A 43 4.08 15.57 -8.01
C ASN A 43 3.28 14.29 -8.29
N ALA A 44 3.61 13.55 -9.35
CA ALA A 44 2.99 12.25 -9.65
C ALA A 44 3.33 11.21 -8.57
N LEU A 45 4.61 11.18 -8.15
CA LEU A 45 5.07 10.28 -7.09
C LEU A 45 4.38 10.58 -5.75
N LYS A 46 4.29 11.86 -5.38
CA LYS A 46 3.59 12.30 -4.17
C LYS A 46 2.10 11.91 -4.23
N TRP A 47 1.43 12.21 -5.33
CA TRP A 47 0.02 11.84 -5.53
C TRP A 47 -0.21 10.31 -5.43
N LEU A 48 0.66 9.49 -6.04
CA LEU A 48 0.58 8.03 -5.94
C LEU A 48 0.77 7.56 -4.49
N VAL A 49 1.75 8.11 -3.77
CA VAL A 49 1.97 7.80 -2.35
C VAL A 49 0.75 8.20 -1.51
N ASP A 50 0.18 9.37 -1.76
CA ASP A 50 -1.00 9.87 -1.06
C ASP A 50 -2.21 8.99 -1.33
N LYS A 51 -2.40 8.49 -2.57
CA LYS A 51 -3.45 7.51 -2.89
C LYS A 51 -3.24 6.18 -2.17
N ILE A 52 -2.01 5.66 -2.11
CA ILE A 52 -1.75 4.38 -1.43
C ILE A 52 -1.96 4.48 0.09
N LYS A 53 -1.51 5.59 0.70
CA LYS A 53 -1.67 5.84 2.15
C LYS A 53 -3.06 6.34 2.54
N GLY A 54 -3.78 6.95 1.60
CA GLY A 54 -5.05 7.63 1.82
C GLY A 54 -6.15 6.72 2.32
N GLN A 55 -7.17 7.32 2.93
CA GLN A 55 -8.32 6.58 3.46
C GLN A 55 -9.15 5.97 2.33
N ARG A 56 -9.78 4.83 2.61
CA ARG A 56 -10.58 4.12 1.60
C ARG A 56 -11.78 4.95 1.11
N ARG A 57 -12.39 5.74 1.99
CA ARG A 57 -13.48 6.67 1.63
C ARG A 57 -13.07 7.76 0.63
N ASP A 58 -11.77 8.08 0.58
CA ASP A 58 -11.17 9.08 -0.30
C ASP A 58 -10.47 8.41 -1.51
N GLY A 59 -10.83 7.16 -1.82
CA GLY A 59 -10.30 6.39 -2.94
C GLY A 59 -8.89 5.83 -2.72
N GLY A 60 -8.38 5.84 -1.47
CA GLY A 60 -7.09 5.25 -1.12
C GLY A 60 -7.17 3.80 -0.64
N ALA A 61 -6.04 3.27 -0.14
CA ALA A 61 -5.93 1.86 0.31
C ALA A 61 -5.52 1.69 1.79
N GLU A 62 -5.25 2.77 2.52
CA GLU A 62 -4.83 2.72 3.94
C GLU A 62 -3.59 1.83 4.17
N LEU A 63 -2.73 1.72 3.15
CA LEU A 63 -1.52 0.93 3.22
C LEU A 63 -0.36 1.75 3.79
N VAL A 64 0.59 1.03 4.38
CA VAL A 64 1.82 1.63 4.93
C VAL A 64 2.92 1.55 3.87
N LEU A 65 3.53 2.69 3.58
CA LEU A 65 4.65 2.79 2.64
C LEU A 65 5.94 3.19 3.35
N LEU A 66 7.03 2.52 2.99
CA LEU A 66 8.37 2.87 3.40
C LEU A 66 9.26 3.02 2.16
N LYS A 67 9.91 4.17 2.02
CA LYS A 67 10.83 4.43 0.92
C LYS A 67 12.21 3.87 1.25
N GLN A 68 12.78 3.07 0.35
CA GLN A 68 14.16 2.64 0.49
C GLN A 68 15.11 3.84 0.27
N PRO A 69 16.17 4.00 1.07
CA PRO A 69 17.18 5.03 0.84
C PRO A 69 17.77 4.90 -0.57
N LEU A 70 17.70 5.97 -1.36
CA LEU A 70 18.27 5.99 -2.71
C LEU A 70 19.79 5.87 -2.62
N ARG A 71 20.35 4.91 -3.35
CA ARG A 71 21.78 4.90 -3.69
C ARG A 71 21.93 5.40 -5.13
N ASN A 72 23.07 5.99 -5.45
CA ASN A 72 23.29 6.65 -6.74
C ASN A 72 22.88 5.75 -7.92
N ASN A 73 22.01 6.28 -8.78
CA ASN A 73 21.52 5.63 -10.01
C ASN A 73 20.61 4.39 -9.82
N GLU A 74 20.11 4.15 -8.60
CA GLU A 74 19.13 3.09 -8.34
C GLU A 74 17.68 3.56 -8.61
N PRO A 75 16.77 2.64 -9.00
CA PRO A 75 15.35 2.96 -9.10
C PRO A 75 14.77 3.35 -7.73
N ILE A 76 13.68 4.12 -7.74
CA ILE A 76 12.98 4.46 -6.50
C ILE A 76 12.22 3.21 -6.05
N ILE A 77 12.51 2.73 -4.83
CA ILE A 77 11.91 1.52 -4.27
C ILE A 77 11.01 1.90 -3.10
N LEU A 78 9.75 1.46 -3.14
CA LEU A 78 8.80 1.55 -2.04
C LEU A 78 8.48 0.14 -1.53
N HIS A 79 8.59 -0.02 -0.22
CA HIS A 79 8.14 -1.20 0.52
C HIS A 79 6.71 -0.96 0.99
N VAL A 80 5.83 -1.92 0.76
CA VAL A 80 4.41 -1.84 1.11
C VAL A 80 4.07 -2.84 2.19
N SER A 81 3.33 -2.34 3.18
CA SER A 81 2.80 -3.10 4.30
C SER A 81 1.39 -2.62 4.66
N ALA A 82 0.82 -3.16 5.73
CA ALA A 82 -0.46 -2.73 6.27
C ALA A 82 -0.45 -2.85 7.80
N SER A 83 -1.37 -2.12 8.46
CA SER A 83 -1.56 -2.25 9.90
C SER A 83 -2.24 -3.58 10.24
N LYS A 84 -2.12 -4.02 11.51
CA LYS A 84 -2.79 -5.25 11.98
C LYS A 84 -4.30 -5.19 11.76
N ILE A 85 -4.93 -4.06 12.08
CA ILE A 85 -6.37 -3.85 11.92
C ILE A 85 -6.75 -3.97 10.45
N LYS A 86 -6.01 -3.30 9.56
CA LYS A 86 -6.26 -3.34 8.11
C LYS A 86 -6.17 -4.76 7.55
N PHE A 87 -5.23 -5.57 8.04
CA PHE A 87 -5.13 -6.97 7.66
C PHE A 87 -6.36 -7.79 8.05
N LEU A 88 -6.92 -7.56 9.24
CA LEU A 88 -8.10 -8.28 9.71
C LEU A 88 -9.35 -7.86 8.92
N GLU A 89 -9.56 -6.55 8.74
CA GLU A 89 -10.68 -6.00 7.96
C GLU A 89 -10.67 -6.53 6.52
N ALA A 90 -9.50 -6.47 5.87
CA ALA A 90 -9.37 -6.96 4.50
C ALA A 90 -9.48 -8.49 4.42
N ALA A 91 -9.02 -9.24 5.43
CA ALA A 91 -9.20 -10.69 5.46
C ALA A 91 -10.68 -11.10 5.56
N GLU A 92 -11.48 -10.35 6.33
CA GLU A 92 -12.93 -10.53 6.42
C GLU A 92 -13.63 -10.14 5.12
N GLU A 93 -13.28 -8.98 4.52
CA GLU A 93 -13.83 -8.54 3.23
C GLU A 93 -13.52 -9.53 2.10
N MET A 94 -12.34 -10.16 2.13
CA MET A 94 -11.91 -11.18 1.18
C MET A 94 -12.43 -12.60 1.52
N GLU A 95 -13.24 -12.75 2.57
CA GLU A 95 -13.84 -14.01 2.99
C GLU A 95 -12.78 -15.13 3.19
N ILE A 96 -11.63 -14.79 3.77
CA ILE A 96 -10.53 -15.75 3.94
C ILE A 96 -10.98 -16.89 4.88
N ALA A 97 -10.95 -18.12 4.39
CA ALA A 97 -11.31 -19.29 5.20
C ALA A 97 -10.18 -19.69 6.17
N LYS A 98 -10.53 -19.85 7.45
CA LYS A 98 -9.65 -20.28 8.53
C LYS A 98 -10.24 -21.46 9.29
N MET A 99 -9.35 -22.22 9.92
CA MET A 99 -9.75 -23.28 10.86
C MET A 99 -10.09 -22.65 12.20
N ASP A 100 -11.29 -22.91 12.71
CA ASP A 100 -11.67 -22.50 14.05
C ASP A 100 -11.08 -23.44 15.12
N LYS A 101 -11.25 -23.08 16.39
CA LYS A 101 -10.82 -23.85 17.56
C LYS A 101 -11.46 -25.25 17.66
N ASN A 102 -12.55 -25.49 16.93
CA ASN A 102 -13.22 -26.79 16.86
C ASN A 102 -12.71 -27.64 15.67
N GLY A 103 -11.76 -27.12 14.88
CA GLY A 103 -11.22 -27.79 13.70
C GLY A 103 -12.08 -27.62 12.43
N GLN A 104 -13.08 -26.73 12.44
CA GLN A 104 -13.94 -26.47 11.29
C GLN A 104 -13.37 -25.36 10.42
N MET A 105 -13.30 -25.60 9.11
CA MET A 105 -12.97 -24.55 8.13
C MET A 105 -14.20 -23.66 7.90
N ARG A 106 -14.05 -22.35 8.10
CA ARG A 106 -15.09 -21.34 7.89
C ARG A 106 -14.48 -19.97 7.57
N GLU A 107 -15.27 -19.06 7.02
CA GLU A 107 -14.86 -17.69 6.76
C GLU A 107 -14.46 -16.98 8.06
N PHE A 108 -13.33 -16.27 8.00
CA PHE A 108 -12.85 -15.43 9.08
C PHE A 108 -13.75 -14.20 9.23
N THR A 109 -14.09 -13.88 10.49
CA THR A 109 -14.75 -12.63 10.84
C THR A 109 -14.05 -11.98 12.02
N VAL A 110 -14.00 -10.65 12.03
CA VAL A 110 -13.35 -9.89 13.11
C VAL A 110 -14.13 -10.04 14.42
N GLU A 111 -15.46 -10.13 14.33
CA GLU A 111 -16.35 -10.34 15.48
C GLU A 111 -16.03 -11.65 16.23
N GLN A 112 -15.61 -12.69 15.50
CA GLN A 112 -15.34 -14.02 16.07
C GLN A 112 -13.85 -14.35 16.07
N LEU A 113 -12.98 -13.34 16.14
CA LEU A 113 -11.52 -13.50 16.14
C LEU A 113 -11.03 -14.55 17.17
N GLU A 114 -11.63 -14.57 18.37
CA GLU A 114 -11.28 -15.53 19.43
C GLU A 114 -11.50 -17.00 19.03
N ASP A 115 -12.43 -17.28 18.10
CA ASP A 115 -12.66 -18.64 17.62
C ASP A 115 -11.52 -19.13 16.71
N PHE A 116 -10.72 -18.23 16.15
CA PHE A 116 -9.61 -18.55 15.24
C PHE A 116 -8.23 -18.50 15.91
N LEU A 117 -8.17 -18.21 17.21
CA LEU A 117 -6.94 -18.09 17.99
C LEU A 117 -6.89 -19.18 19.08
N PRO A 118 -6.44 -20.41 18.74
CA PRO A 118 -6.21 -21.45 19.74
C PRO A 118 -5.15 -21.03 20.77
N GLU A 119 -5.12 -21.73 21.92
CA GLU A 119 -4.21 -21.40 23.02
C GLU A 119 -2.74 -21.27 22.54
N GLY A 120 -2.12 -20.13 22.84
CA GLY A 120 -0.74 -19.83 22.46
C GLY A 120 -0.56 -19.23 21.05
N MET A 121 -1.63 -19.10 20.26
CA MET A 121 -1.60 -18.37 18.99
C MET A 121 -1.87 -16.88 19.21
N SER A 122 -1.07 -16.02 18.57
CA SER A 122 -1.32 -14.58 18.56
C SER A 122 -2.03 -14.15 17.27
N VAL A 123 -2.57 -12.93 17.25
CA VAL A 123 -3.13 -12.32 16.03
C VAL A 123 -2.08 -12.24 14.90
N GLU A 124 -0.80 -12.16 15.24
CA GLU A 124 0.30 -12.15 14.27
C GLU A 124 0.56 -13.52 13.63
N ASP A 125 -0.03 -14.59 14.15
CA ASP A 125 0.10 -15.93 13.60
C ASP A 125 -1.13 -16.33 12.75
N LEU A 126 -2.23 -15.58 12.87
CA LEU A 126 -3.50 -15.88 12.20
C LEU A 126 -3.37 -15.91 10.67
N LEU A 127 -2.71 -14.90 10.11
CA LEU A 127 -2.51 -14.75 8.67
C LEU A 127 -1.10 -15.19 8.30
N THR A 128 -1.02 -16.11 7.35
CA THR A 128 0.24 -16.53 6.72
C THR A 128 0.84 -15.38 5.91
N ASN A 129 2.15 -15.44 5.64
CA ASN A 129 2.80 -14.45 4.78
C ASN A 129 2.16 -14.37 3.38
N SER A 130 1.74 -15.51 2.82
CA SER A 130 1.08 -15.54 1.50
C SER A 130 -0.26 -14.81 1.51
N GLU A 131 -1.07 -15.01 2.55
CA GLU A 131 -2.34 -14.28 2.70
C GLU A 131 -2.12 -12.79 2.90
N ARG A 132 -1.11 -12.40 3.69
CA ARG A 132 -0.75 -10.98 3.85
C ARG A 132 -0.32 -10.34 2.54
N GLN A 133 0.51 -11.03 1.75
CA GLN A 133 0.91 -10.57 0.43
C GLN A 133 -0.29 -10.46 -0.52
N THR A 134 -1.23 -11.40 -0.44
CA THR A 134 -2.47 -11.39 -1.23
C THR A 134 -3.36 -10.22 -0.83
N ILE A 135 -3.54 -9.96 0.46
CA ILE A 135 -4.29 -8.82 0.99
C ILE A 135 -3.67 -7.49 0.54
N VAL A 136 -2.36 -7.29 0.74
CA VAL A 136 -1.69 -6.04 0.34
C VAL A 136 -1.79 -5.84 -1.17
N ARG A 137 -1.67 -6.91 -1.97
CA ARG A 137 -1.87 -6.85 -3.42
C ARG A 137 -3.29 -6.44 -3.77
N HIS A 138 -4.27 -7.08 -3.16
CA HIS A 138 -5.69 -6.81 -3.40
C HIS A 138 -6.04 -5.35 -3.11
N GLU A 139 -5.65 -4.83 -1.94
CA GLU A 139 -5.90 -3.44 -1.57
C GLU A 139 -5.19 -2.46 -2.49
N LEU A 140 -3.93 -2.75 -2.86
CA LEU A 140 -3.19 -1.93 -3.81
C LEU A 140 -3.88 -1.88 -5.17
N GLU A 141 -4.23 -3.04 -5.73
CA GLU A 141 -4.88 -3.16 -7.05
C GLU A 141 -6.30 -2.56 -7.06
N ASN A 142 -6.95 -2.41 -5.90
CA ASN A 142 -8.28 -1.84 -5.72
C ASN A 142 -8.33 -0.32 -5.55
N ILE A 143 -7.19 0.38 -5.53
CA ILE A 143 -7.17 1.85 -5.56
C ILE A 143 -7.87 2.33 -6.85
N ARG A 144 -8.95 3.09 -6.69
CA ARG A 144 -9.79 3.60 -7.79
C ARG A 144 -9.67 5.11 -7.91
N ALA A 145 -9.69 5.60 -9.15
CA ALA A 145 -9.84 7.02 -9.44
C ALA A 145 -11.24 7.50 -9.03
N LEU A 146 -11.29 8.65 -8.36
CA LEU A 146 -12.53 9.34 -8.02
C LEU A 146 -12.93 10.31 -9.13
N ALA A 147 -14.10 10.92 -9.01
CA ALA A 147 -14.61 11.88 -9.99
C ALA A 147 -13.73 13.13 -10.14
N GLU A 148 -12.98 13.50 -9.10
CA GLU A 148 -12.00 14.59 -9.13
C GLU A 148 -10.63 14.23 -9.73
N ASP A 149 -10.35 12.94 -9.92
CA ASP A 149 -9.08 12.47 -10.48
C ASP A 149 -9.16 12.45 -12.02
N ASP A 150 -8.99 13.60 -12.67
CA ASP A 150 -9.05 13.70 -14.14
C ASP A 150 -7.84 13.08 -14.85
N HIS A 151 -6.65 13.18 -14.25
CA HIS A 151 -5.39 12.73 -14.82
C HIS A 151 -4.33 12.56 -13.73
N ILE A 152 -3.29 11.77 -14.02
CA ILE A 152 -2.14 11.66 -13.12
C ILE A 152 -1.33 12.97 -13.20
N PRO A 153 -0.98 13.62 -12.07
CA PRO A 153 -0.20 14.86 -12.08
C PRO A 153 1.12 14.72 -12.85
N GLY A 154 1.37 15.63 -13.80
CA GLY A 154 2.55 15.55 -14.69
C GLY A 154 2.37 14.69 -15.94
N PHE A 155 1.23 14.01 -16.08
CA PHE A 155 0.87 13.15 -17.21
C PHE A 155 -0.50 13.54 -17.81
N PRO A 156 -0.66 14.76 -18.36
CA PRO A 156 -1.96 15.28 -18.82
C PRO A 156 -2.51 14.54 -20.06
N SER A 157 -1.68 13.75 -20.76
CA SER A 157 -2.11 12.92 -21.88
C SER A 157 -2.86 11.67 -21.47
N TYR A 158 -2.84 11.30 -20.19
CA TYR A 158 -3.47 10.10 -19.66
C TYR A 158 -4.67 10.49 -18.80
N THR A 159 -5.85 10.46 -19.43
CA THR A 159 -7.12 10.68 -18.75
C THR A 159 -7.47 9.49 -17.87
N LEU A 160 -7.82 9.78 -16.63
CA LEU A 160 -8.38 8.82 -15.69
C LEU A 160 -9.92 8.91 -15.75
N TYR A 161 -10.57 7.76 -15.65
CA TYR A 161 -12.02 7.67 -15.53
C TYR A 161 -12.39 7.25 -14.11
N GLU A 162 -13.51 7.77 -13.59
CA GLU A 162 -14.04 7.36 -12.30
C GLU A 162 -14.18 5.84 -12.23
N GLY A 163 -13.69 5.24 -11.14
CA GLY A 163 -13.67 3.79 -10.92
C GLY A 163 -12.54 3.04 -11.63
N GLN A 164 -11.69 3.70 -12.42
CA GLN A 164 -10.53 3.05 -13.05
C GLN A 164 -9.43 2.72 -12.03
N SER A 165 -8.73 1.59 -12.21
CA SER A 165 -7.58 1.24 -11.38
C SER A 165 -6.43 2.21 -11.58
N ILE A 166 -6.05 2.93 -10.52
CA ILE A 166 -4.91 3.84 -10.54
C ILE A 166 -3.61 3.07 -10.75
N ILE A 167 -3.43 1.94 -10.07
CA ILE A 167 -2.21 1.12 -10.17
C ILE A 167 -1.99 0.62 -11.59
N HIS A 168 -3.04 0.16 -12.26
CA HIS A 168 -2.95 -0.28 -13.64
C HIS A 168 -2.49 0.85 -14.57
N VAL A 169 -3.12 2.03 -14.46
CA VAL A 169 -2.73 3.20 -15.28
C VAL A 169 -1.30 3.64 -14.98
N CYS A 170 -0.87 3.60 -13.71
CA CYS A 170 0.51 3.89 -13.35
C CYS A 170 1.51 2.90 -13.94
N GLN A 171 1.15 1.62 -14.12
CA GLN A 171 1.99 0.65 -14.83
C GLN A 171 2.04 0.94 -16.33
N ASP A 172 0.89 1.24 -16.95
CA ASP A 172 0.81 1.57 -18.39
C ASP A 172 1.58 2.84 -18.74
N CYS A 173 1.57 3.84 -17.83
CA CYS A 173 2.34 5.08 -17.97
C CYS A 173 3.83 4.93 -17.61
N ASN A 174 4.28 3.72 -17.27
CA ASN A 174 5.65 3.44 -16.83
C ASN A 174 6.09 4.27 -15.60
N ILE A 175 5.14 4.60 -14.72
CA ILE A 175 5.40 5.19 -13.40
C ILE A 175 5.80 4.09 -12.43
N ILE A 176 5.01 3.02 -12.38
CA ILE A 176 5.33 1.78 -11.66
C ILE A 176 5.91 0.79 -12.66
N THR A 177 7.20 0.50 -12.51
CA THR A 177 7.91 -0.42 -13.41
C THR A 177 7.72 -1.89 -13.01
N LYS A 178 7.66 -2.19 -11.71
CA LYS A 178 7.49 -3.55 -11.17
C LYS A 178 6.74 -3.56 -9.84
N ILE A 179 6.01 -4.63 -9.60
CA ILE A 179 5.36 -4.97 -8.32
C ILE A 179 5.66 -6.45 -8.03
N TYR A 180 6.33 -6.76 -6.92
CA TYR A 180 6.66 -8.15 -6.57
C TYR A 180 6.63 -8.39 -5.06
N PRO A 181 6.24 -9.60 -4.61
CA PRO A 181 6.32 -9.98 -3.19
C PRO A 181 7.78 -10.27 -2.77
N LEU A 182 8.03 -10.24 -1.46
CA LEU A 182 9.31 -10.67 -0.86
C LEU A 182 9.23 -12.05 -0.23
#